data_AF-A0A7C7V6D1-F1
#
_entry.id   AF-A0A7C7V6D1-F1
#
_cell.length_a   1.000
_cell.length_b   1.000
_cell.length_c   1.000
_cell.angle_alpha   90.00
_cell.angle_beta   90.00
_cell.angle_gamma   90.00
#
_symmetry.space_group_name_H-M   'P 1'
#
loop_
_entity.id
_entity.type
_entity.pdbx_description
1 polymer ?
#
loop_
_entity_poly.entity_id
_entity_poly.type
_entity_poly.pdbx_seq_one_letter_code
_entity_poly.pdbx_strand_id
1 'polypeptide(L)'
;MKEALARLWQRLRSMASGEAAPSTGEEISSQTAPLPDTRPLDTAEVFQKALADGLPLRPAQWQVGVGLSTGLQREHNEDAVLAQTLTLAAGEYEVPFGLYAVADGMGGHRFGEVASAAAIRALARYIETHLLDPLMADPTAAPGVPLLELIGHAVAEANQAVLQAAPGGGTTLTAALLVGKHITIAHVGDSRACYVYPEGRLQVLTRDHSLVKRLEELGQLTEEEAAVHPQRNVLYRALGQGEPLEPDVFQIPLPKAGHLVLCSDGLWGVVPAEEFLAIVQEAATPLEACARLVHQANERGGPDNISVIVLRFGEAVGWR
;
A
#
# COMPACT_ATOMS: atom_id res chain seq x y z
N MET A 1 -26.06 -33.86 3.60
CA MET A 1 -24.91 -33.13 3.00
C MET A 1 -24.56 -33.61 1.59
N LYS A 2 -24.42 -34.92 1.31
CA LYS A 2 -24.14 -35.43 -0.05
C LYS A 2 -25.30 -35.31 -1.07
N GLU A 3 -26.56 -35.43 -0.62
CA GLU A 3 -27.73 -35.30 -1.52
C GLU A 3 -28.05 -33.84 -1.91
N ALA A 4 -27.68 -32.88 -1.07
CA ALA A 4 -27.84 -31.45 -1.36
C ALA A 4 -26.87 -31.00 -2.48
N LEU A 5 -25.63 -31.50 -2.43
CA LEU A 5 -24.62 -31.27 -3.48
C LEU A 5 -25.01 -31.93 -4.82
N ALA A 6 -25.62 -33.13 -4.80
CA ALA A 6 -26.05 -33.81 -6.03
C ALA A 6 -27.19 -33.06 -6.76
N ARG A 7 -28.13 -32.46 -6.00
CA ARG A 7 -29.23 -31.65 -6.57
C ARG A 7 -28.75 -30.31 -7.11
N LEU A 8 -27.69 -29.74 -6.52
CA LEU A 8 -27.03 -28.52 -7.02
C LEU A 8 -26.39 -28.76 -8.40
N TRP A 9 -25.68 -29.87 -8.56
CA TRP A 9 -25.04 -30.26 -9.84
C TRP A 9 -26.04 -30.59 -10.96
N GLN A 10 -27.21 -31.15 -10.63
CA GLN A 10 -28.27 -31.41 -11.61
C GLN A 10 -28.95 -30.12 -12.10
N ARG A 11 -29.13 -29.12 -11.22
CA ARG A 11 -29.64 -27.78 -11.58
C ARG A 11 -28.65 -26.97 -12.41
N LEU A 12 -27.35 -27.07 -12.11
CA LEU A 12 -26.29 -26.43 -12.91
C LEU A 12 -26.20 -26.98 -14.34
N ARG A 13 -26.55 -28.25 -14.56
CA ARG A 13 -26.60 -28.86 -15.91
C ARG A 13 -27.83 -28.44 -16.72
N SER A 14 -28.97 -28.16 -16.10
CA SER A 14 -30.18 -27.75 -16.83
C SER A 14 -30.18 -26.26 -17.21
N MET A 15 -29.36 -25.44 -16.55
CA MET A 15 -29.22 -24.01 -16.87
C MET A 15 -28.22 -23.72 -18.00
N ALA A 16 -27.41 -24.71 -18.40
CA ALA A 16 -26.42 -24.57 -19.46
C ALA A 16 -26.99 -24.73 -20.89
N SER A 17 -28.30 -24.91 -21.06
CA SER A 17 -28.95 -25.06 -22.37
C SER A 17 -30.03 -24.00 -22.60
N GLY A 18 -29.59 -22.83 -23.07
CA GLY A 18 -30.29 -21.94 -24.02
C GLY A 18 -31.51 -21.14 -23.55
N GLU A 19 -31.37 -19.81 -23.47
CA GLU A 19 -31.92 -18.79 -24.39
C GLU A 19 -32.07 -17.43 -23.67
N ALA A 20 -31.64 -16.37 -24.37
CA ALA A 20 -31.58 -15.00 -23.86
C ALA A 20 -32.82 -14.18 -24.25
N ALA A 21 -33.26 -13.28 -23.37
CA ALA A 21 -34.09 -12.12 -23.71
C ALA A 21 -33.89 -10.99 -22.66
N PRO A 22 -34.16 -9.71 -23.02
CA PRO A 22 -33.40 -8.56 -22.51
C PRO A 22 -34.18 -7.69 -21.51
N SER A 23 -33.46 -6.96 -20.64
CA SER A 23 -33.93 -5.74 -19.96
C SER A 23 -32.74 -5.02 -19.33
N THR A 24 -32.28 -3.89 -19.87
CA THR A 24 -32.61 -2.52 -19.41
C THR A 24 -32.52 -2.33 -17.89
N GLY A 25 -31.33 -1.92 -17.44
CA GLY A 25 -31.06 -1.40 -16.10
C GLY A 25 -29.76 -0.60 -16.15
N GLU A 26 -29.81 0.65 -15.70
CA GLU A 26 -28.68 1.59 -15.69
C GLU A 26 -27.49 1.03 -14.89
N GLU A 27 -26.36 0.81 -15.56
CA GLU A 27 -25.11 0.36 -14.94
C GLU A 27 -24.40 1.55 -14.28
N ILE A 28 -24.37 1.57 -12.95
CA ILE A 28 -23.34 2.29 -12.20
C ILE A 28 -22.04 1.50 -12.39
N SER A 29 -21.26 1.94 -13.35
CA SER A 29 -19.98 1.35 -13.74
C SER A 29 -18.96 1.46 -12.59
N SER A 30 -18.81 0.42 -11.76
CA SER A 30 -17.59 0.16 -11.00
C SER A 30 -16.48 -0.31 -11.96
N GLN A 31 -15.98 0.64 -12.75
CA GLN A 31 -14.80 0.40 -13.58
C GLN A 31 -13.59 0.32 -12.66
N THR A 32 -13.19 -0.91 -12.32
CA THR A 32 -11.80 -1.19 -11.95
C THR A 32 -10.96 -0.72 -13.13
N ALA A 33 -10.26 0.41 -12.96
CA ALA A 33 -9.36 0.90 -13.98
C ALA A 33 -8.36 -0.23 -14.31
N PRO A 34 -8.09 -0.52 -15.60
CA PRO A 34 -7.01 -1.44 -15.95
C PRO A 34 -5.73 -0.92 -15.27
N LEU A 35 -4.93 -1.85 -14.74
CA LEU A 35 -3.60 -1.52 -14.25
C LEU A 35 -2.91 -0.66 -15.32
N PRO A 36 -2.35 0.52 -14.95
CA PRO A 36 -1.72 1.38 -15.94
C PRO A 36 -0.68 0.59 -16.74
N ASP A 37 -0.55 0.87 -18.03
CA ASP A 37 0.47 0.26 -18.90
C ASP A 37 1.86 0.72 -18.41
N THR A 38 2.37 0.06 -17.36
CA THR A 38 3.64 0.39 -16.71
C THR A 38 4.76 -0.29 -17.48
N ARG A 39 5.17 0.30 -18.60
CA ARG A 39 6.52 0.02 -19.08
C ARG A 39 7.49 0.43 -17.97
N PRO A 40 8.42 -0.44 -17.56
CA PRO A 40 9.48 -0.04 -16.64
C PRO A 40 10.19 1.17 -17.24
N LEU A 41 10.14 2.30 -16.55
CA LEU A 41 10.95 3.46 -16.93
C LEU A 41 12.41 3.13 -16.62
N ASP A 42 13.32 3.49 -17.51
CA ASP A 42 14.76 3.34 -17.26
C ASP A 42 15.11 4.21 -16.04
N THR A 43 15.71 3.63 -15.00
CA THR A 43 16.10 4.39 -13.81
C THR A 43 17.06 5.51 -14.17
N ALA A 44 18.01 5.25 -15.08
CA ALA A 44 18.93 6.27 -15.53
C ALA A 44 18.15 7.40 -16.20
N GLU A 45 17.11 7.11 -16.97
CA GLU A 45 16.24 8.11 -17.58
C GLU A 45 15.40 8.87 -16.56
N VAL A 46 14.79 8.20 -15.57
CA VAL A 46 14.03 8.87 -14.49
C VAL A 46 14.93 9.81 -13.70
N PHE A 47 16.15 9.36 -13.40
CA PHE A 47 17.11 10.09 -12.60
C PHE A 47 17.74 11.23 -13.41
N GLN A 48 18.19 10.97 -14.64
CA GLN A 48 18.66 11.99 -15.55
C GLN A 48 17.56 13.01 -15.85
N LYS A 49 16.29 12.60 -15.99
CA LYS A 49 15.17 13.54 -16.17
C LYS A 49 14.92 14.36 -14.91
N ALA A 50 15.01 13.76 -13.72
CA ALA A 50 14.94 14.51 -12.47
C ALA A 50 16.06 15.55 -12.35
N LEU A 51 17.29 15.20 -12.76
CA LEU A 51 18.45 16.10 -12.77
C LEU A 51 18.42 17.14 -13.90
N ALA A 52 17.95 16.75 -15.09
CA ALA A 52 17.93 17.58 -16.30
C ALA A 52 16.74 18.55 -16.36
N ASP A 53 15.65 18.25 -15.65
CA ASP A 53 14.47 19.12 -15.57
C ASP A 53 14.77 20.48 -14.91
N GLY A 54 16.00 20.73 -14.39
CA GLY A 54 16.47 22.05 -13.98
C GLY A 54 15.43 22.80 -13.17
N LEU A 55 14.94 22.16 -12.11
CA LEU A 55 13.85 22.72 -11.33
C LEU A 55 14.40 23.99 -10.64
N PRO A 56 13.70 25.13 -10.72
CA PRO A 56 14.08 26.28 -9.90
C PRO A 56 14.15 25.79 -8.45
N LEU A 57 15.23 26.10 -7.71
CA LEU A 57 15.43 25.69 -6.32
C LEU A 57 14.19 26.01 -5.48
N ARG A 58 13.29 25.04 -5.38
CA ARG A 58 12.03 25.09 -4.66
C ARG A 58 11.80 23.71 -4.10
N PRO A 59 12.58 23.34 -3.06
CA PRO A 59 12.51 22.04 -2.42
C PRO A 59 11.08 21.56 -2.26
N ALA A 60 10.74 20.42 -2.88
CA ALA A 60 9.44 19.79 -2.73
C ALA A 60 9.16 19.62 -1.24
N GLN A 61 8.15 20.33 -0.74
CA GLN A 61 7.80 20.29 0.68
C GLN A 61 6.86 19.12 0.92
N TRP A 62 7.44 17.96 1.20
CA TRP A 62 6.69 16.80 1.62
C TRP A 62 6.46 16.85 3.13
N GLN A 63 5.21 16.78 3.53
CA GLN A 63 4.83 16.71 4.93
C GLN A 63 4.31 15.32 5.23
N VAL A 64 4.79 14.75 6.32
CA VAL A 64 4.49 13.37 6.68
C VAL A 64 3.93 13.32 8.09
N GLY A 65 2.85 12.57 8.26
CA GLY A 65 2.28 12.16 9.53
C GLY A 65 2.37 10.65 9.64
N VAL A 66 2.58 10.17 10.86
CA VAL A 66 2.59 8.74 11.19
C VAL A 66 1.71 8.54 12.41
N GLY A 67 0.82 7.56 12.35
CA GLY A 67 -0.03 7.13 13.46
C GLY A 67 0.11 5.63 13.68
N LEU A 68 0.27 5.24 14.94
CA LEU A 68 0.18 3.84 15.38
C LEU A 68 -0.68 3.76 16.64
N SER A 69 -1.45 2.69 16.74
CA SER A 69 -2.18 2.33 17.95
C SER A 69 -2.27 0.82 18.03
N THR A 70 -2.19 0.28 19.25
CA THR A 70 -2.50 -1.12 19.53
C THR A 70 -3.96 -1.47 19.22
N GLY A 71 -4.84 -0.47 19.11
CA GLY A 71 -6.28 -0.69 19.16
C GLY A 71 -6.76 -0.86 20.61
N LEU A 72 -8.02 -1.26 20.78
CA LEU A 72 -8.66 -1.46 22.08
C LEU A 72 -8.84 -2.93 22.45
N GLN A 73 -8.72 -3.85 21.49
CA GLN A 73 -8.97 -5.28 21.68
C GLN A 73 -7.71 -6.15 21.63
N ARG A 74 -6.57 -5.60 21.19
CA ARG A 74 -5.28 -6.29 21.19
C ARG A 74 -4.47 -5.90 22.43
N GLU A 75 -3.64 -6.81 22.90
CA GLU A 75 -2.73 -6.55 24.04
C GLU A 75 -1.41 -5.91 23.60
N HIS A 76 -0.98 -6.19 22.37
CA HIS A 76 0.31 -5.78 21.81
C HIS A 76 0.12 -5.27 20.38
N ASN A 77 1.07 -4.45 19.92
CA ASN A 77 1.08 -3.94 18.57
C ASN A 77 2.05 -4.77 17.71
N GLU A 78 1.49 -5.51 16.75
CA GLU A 78 2.21 -6.33 15.77
C GLU A 78 2.46 -5.56 14.47
N ASP A 79 1.96 -4.32 14.33
CA ASP A 79 2.24 -3.44 13.19
C ASP A 79 3.62 -2.76 13.31
N ALA A 80 4.28 -2.61 12.18
CA ALA A 80 5.48 -1.80 12.01
C ALA A 80 5.33 -0.80 10.87
N VAL A 81 5.95 0.37 11.03
CA VAL A 81 5.95 1.42 10.01
C VAL A 81 7.35 1.95 9.75
N LEU A 82 7.55 2.50 8.56
CA LEU A 82 8.73 3.26 8.15
C LEU A 82 8.28 4.53 7.45
N ALA A 83 8.84 5.66 7.85
CA ALA A 83 8.68 6.92 7.14
C ALA A 83 10.03 7.65 7.09
N GLN A 84 10.59 7.72 5.89
CA GLN A 84 11.85 8.40 5.63
C GLN A 84 11.62 9.42 4.51
N THR A 85 12.00 10.67 4.76
CA THR A 85 11.98 11.75 3.78
C THR A 85 13.37 12.35 3.72
N LEU A 86 13.92 12.45 2.52
CA LEU A 86 15.22 13.05 2.27
C LEU A 86 15.10 14.01 1.09
N THR A 87 15.74 15.17 1.19
CA THR A 87 15.86 16.09 0.06
C THR A 87 17.34 16.38 -0.14
N LEU A 88 17.86 16.00 -1.30
CA LEU A 88 19.21 16.38 -1.73
C LEU A 88 19.08 17.58 -2.67
N ALA A 89 19.57 18.73 -2.24
CA ALA A 89 19.56 19.95 -3.02
C ALA A 89 20.95 20.59 -3.02
N ALA A 90 21.53 20.80 -4.20
CA ALA A 90 22.80 21.50 -4.36
C ALA A 90 22.92 22.13 -5.74
N GLY A 91 23.42 23.38 -5.80
CA GLY A 91 23.53 24.12 -7.05
C GLY A 91 22.17 24.28 -7.73
N GLU A 92 22.01 23.65 -8.90
CA GLU A 92 20.79 23.70 -9.72
C GLU A 92 19.96 22.40 -9.68
N TYR A 93 20.37 21.40 -8.89
CA TYR A 93 19.66 20.12 -8.81
C TYR A 93 18.98 19.92 -7.46
N GLU A 94 17.83 19.27 -7.51
CA GLU A 94 17.04 18.86 -6.36
C GLU A 94 16.43 17.47 -6.62
N VAL A 95 16.69 16.54 -5.71
CA VAL A 95 16.12 15.18 -5.74
C VAL A 95 15.37 14.94 -4.43
N PRO A 96 14.03 15.04 -4.43
CA PRO A 96 13.24 14.57 -3.30
C PRO A 96 13.15 13.05 -3.33
N PHE A 97 13.39 12.46 -2.17
CA PHE A 97 13.37 11.02 -1.91
C PHE A 97 12.45 10.72 -0.73
N GLY A 98 11.70 9.63 -0.83
CA GLY A 98 10.86 9.17 0.26
C GLY A 98 10.69 7.67 0.24
N LEU A 99 10.82 7.05 1.40
CA LEU A 99 10.51 5.63 1.59
C LEU A 99 9.50 5.52 2.74
N TYR A 100 8.31 5.02 2.40
CA TYR A 100 7.22 4.82 3.34
C TYR A 100 6.77 3.38 3.29
N ALA A 101 6.57 2.73 4.43
CA ALA A 101 6.06 1.38 4.45
C ALA A 101 5.23 1.10 5.71
N VAL A 102 4.23 0.23 5.54
CA VAL A 102 3.42 -0.36 6.60
C VAL A 102 3.52 -1.88 6.47
N ALA A 103 3.68 -2.56 7.59
CA ALA A 103 3.71 -4.02 7.70
C ALA A 103 2.87 -4.44 8.90
N ASP A 104 1.87 -5.29 8.67
CA ASP A 104 0.98 -5.84 9.69
C ASP A 104 1.41 -7.27 10.00
N GLY A 105 1.80 -7.52 11.26
CA GLY A 105 2.36 -8.79 11.71
C GLY A 105 1.29 -9.82 12.04
N MET A 106 1.52 -11.08 11.65
CA MET A 106 0.65 -12.22 11.95
C MET A 106 1.46 -13.44 12.42
N GLY A 107 0.82 -14.38 13.13
CA GLY A 107 1.46 -15.62 13.61
C GLY A 107 1.43 -15.84 15.13
N GLY A 108 0.62 -15.07 15.85
CA GLY A 108 0.54 -15.08 17.31
C GLY A 108 1.56 -14.13 17.95
N HIS A 109 1.26 -13.71 19.19
CA HIS A 109 1.79 -12.49 19.81
C HIS A 109 3.27 -12.15 19.55
N ARG A 110 4.19 -13.11 19.72
CA ARG A 110 5.64 -12.84 19.57
C ARG A 110 6.17 -13.00 18.14
N PHE A 111 5.45 -13.67 17.25
CA PHE A 111 5.93 -13.89 15.89
C PHE A 111 5.49 -12.78 14.94
N GLY A 112 4.32 -12.17 15.17
CA GLY A 112 3.84 -11.03 14.38
C GLY A 112 4.72 -9.79 14.52
N GLU A 113 4.96 -9.33 15.75
CA GLU A 113 5.80 -8.14 16.02
C GLU A 113 7.24 -8.30 15.48
N VAL A 114 7.78 -9.52 15.52
CA VAL A 114 9.13 -9.82 15.03
C VAL A 114 9.14 -9.85 13.49
N ALA A 115 8.11 -10.41 12.87
CA ALA A 115 7.97 -10.47 11.43
C ALA A 115 7.87 -9.07 10.81
N SER A 116 6.91 -8.25 11.25
CA SER A 116 6.71 -6.90 10.70
C SER A 116 7.94 -6.02 10.88
N ALA A 117 8.58 -6.07 12.05
CA ALA A 117 9.82 -5.33 12.32
C ALA A 117 11.00 -5.81 11.46
N ALA A 118 11.13 -7.13 11.24
CA ALA A 118 12.17 -7.68 10.38
C ALA A 118 11.99 -7.26 8.92
N ALA A 119 10.76 -7.31 8.41
CA ALA A 119 10.43 -6.90 7.04
C ALA A 119 10.78 -5.42 6.80
N ILE A 120 10.32 -4.52 7.67
CA ILE A 120 10.58 -3.07 7.56
C ILE A 120 12.08 -2.77 7.59
N ARG A 121 12.83 -3.39 8.51
CA ARG A 121 14.28 -3.16 8.64
C ARG A 121 15.06 -3.67 7.44
N ALA A 122 14.70 -4.83 6.91
CA ALA A 122 15.34 -5.40 5.73
C ALA A 122 15.05 -4.57 4.47
N LEU A 123 13.80 -4.15 4.27
CA LEU A 123 13.40 -3.23 3.20
C LEU A 123 14.22 -1.94 3.26
N ALA A 124 14.25 -1.27 4.42
CA ALA A 124 14.97 -0.02 4.62
C ALA A 124 16.46 -0.17 4.30
N ARG A 125 17.11 -1.19 4.88
CA ARG A 125 18.54 -1.46 4.66
C ARG A 125 18.86 -1.71 3.20
N TYR A 126 18.03 -2.48 2.49
CA TYR A 126 18.28 -2.77 1.10
C TYR A 126 18.24 -1.50 0.25
N ILE A 127 17.22 -0.65 0.45
CA ILE A 127 17.10 0.64 -0.24
C ILE A 127 18.24 1.58 0.14
N GLU A 128 18.64 1.63 1.41
CA GLU A 128 19.78 2.45 1.86
C GLU A 128 21.05 2.06 1.10
N THR A 129 21.42 0.78 1.13
CA THR A 129 22.66 0.28 0.53
C THR A 129 22.69 0.38 -1.00
N HIS A 130 21.57 0.15 -1.68
CA HIS A 130 21.54 0.01 -3.14
C HIS A 130 21.04 1.25 -3.88
N LEU A 131 20.50 2.24 -3.15
CA LEU A 131 20.01 3.49 -3.74
C LEU A 131 20.54 4.73 -3.01
N LEU A 132 20.39 4.83 -1.69
CA LEU A 132 20.79 6.04 -0.96
C LEU A 132 22.31 6.20 -0.84
N ASP A 133 23.05 5.16 -0.48
CA ASP A 133 24.51 5.20 -0.36
C ASP A 133 25.18 5.58 -1.69
N PRO A 134 24.84 4.98 -2.85
CA PRO A 134 25.33 5.42 -4.15
C PRO A 134 24.99 6.88 -4.46
N LEU A 135 23.75 7.30 -4.16
CA LEU A 135 23.28 8.66 -4.42
C LEU A 135 24.01 9.71 -3.57
N MET A 136 24.35 9.38 -2.32
CA MET A 136 25.15 10.24 -1.45
C MET A 136 26.61 10.32 -1.90
N ALA A 137 27.16 9.25 -2.46
CA ALA A 137 28.51 9.23 -2.99
C ALA A 137 28.64 10.02 -4.30
N ASP A 138 27.65 9.92 -5.18
CA ASP A 138 27.57 10.65 -6.43
C ASP A 138 26.09 10.99 -6.74
N PRO A 139 25.68 12.27 -6.66
CA PRO A 139 24.32 12.70 -6.97
C PRO A 139 23.90 12.48 -8.43
N THR A 140 24.81 12.06 -9.31
CA THR A 140 24.53 11.69 -10.71
C THR A 140 24.48 10.18 -10.94
N ALA A 141 24.83 9.38 -9.93
CA ALA A 141 24.80 7.93 -10.02
C ALA A 141 23.37 7.42 -10.11
N ALA A 142 23.07 6.73 -11.20
CA ALA A 142 21.87 5.92 -11.30
C ALA A 142 22.07 4.61 -10.50
N PRO A 143 21.02 4.10 -9.85
CA PRO A 143 20.98 2.73 -9.34
C PRO A 143 21.37 1.72 -10.42
N GLY A 144 21.98 0.61 -10.00
CA GLY A 144 22.38 -0.46 -10.92
C GLY A 144 21.23 -1.18 -11.62
N VAL A 145 19.97 -0.96 -11.19
CA VAL A 145 18.75 -1.59 -11.72
C VAL A 145 17.56 -0.62 -11.78
N PRO A 146 16.52 -0.90 -12.60
CA PRO A 146 15.19 -0.29 -12.55
C PRO A 146 14.66 -0.09 -11.11
N LEU A 147 14.06 1.06 -10.76
CA LEU A 147 13.44 1.25 -9.43
C LEU A 147 12.39 0.18 -9.10
N LEU A 148 11.70 -0.31 -10.14
CA LEU A 148 10.74 -1.41 -10.07
C LEU A 148 11.41 -2.71 -9.61
N GLU A 149 12.57 -3.04 -10.17
CA GLU A 149 13.36 -4.22 -9.81
C GLU A 149 14.01 -4.04 -8.44
N LEU A 150 14.53 -2.84 -8.15
CA LEU A 150 15.14 -2.49 -6.87
C LEU A 150 14.18 -2.75 -5.70
N ILE A 151 12.94 -2.25 -5.77
CA ILE A 151 11.97 -2.46 -4.69
C ILE A 151 11.52 -3.93 -4.64
N GLY A 152 11.43 -4.61 -5.78
CA GLY A 152 11.15 -6.06 -5.84
C GLY A 152 12.21 -6.88 -5.10
N HIS A 153 13.49 -6.59 -5.30
CA HIS A 153 14.58 -7.21 -4.55
C HIS A 153 14.53 -6.85 -3.06
N ALA A 154 14.20 -5.59 -2.71
CA ALA A 154 14.03 -5.18 -1.33
C ALA A 154 12.92 -5.97 -0.61
N VAL A 155 11.82 -6.28 -1.31
CA VAL A 155 10.74 -7.14 -0.79
C VAL A 155 11.19 -8.60 -0.67
N ALA A 156 11.98 -9.11 -1.62
CA ALA A 156 12.54 -10.46 -1.53
C ALA A 156 13.47 -10.61 -0.31
N GLU A 157 14.31 -9.62 -0.04
CA GLU A 157 15.15 -9.56 1.16
C GLU A 157 14.31 -9.45 2.45
N ALA A 158 13.25 -8.65 2.43
CA ALA A 158 12.29 -8.58 3.53
C ALA A 158 11.66 -9.95 3.82
N ASN A 159 11.28 -10.70 2.79
CA ASN A 159 10.75 -12.05 2.95
C ASN A 159 11.76 -13.01 3.60
N GLN A 160 13.01 -12.99 3.13
CA GLN A 160 14.07 -13.82 3.70
C GLN A 160 14.34 -13.46 5.17
N ALA A 161 14.32 -12.17 5.50
CA ALA A 161 14.49 -11.71 6.88
C ALA A 161 13.35 -12.21 7.78
N VAL A 162 12.10 -12.19 7.31
CA VAL A 162 10.94 -12.73 8.05
C VAL A 162 11.07 -14.23 8.27
N LEU A 163 11.38 -15.01 7.21
CA LEU A 163 11.56 -16.46 7.29
C LEU A 163 12.60 -16.86 8.34
N GLN A 164 13.66 -16.07 8.50
CA GLN A 164 14.72 -16.30 9.47
C GLN A 164 14.35 -15.83 10.88
N ALA A 165 13.76 -14.63 11.01
CA ALA A 165 13.53 -13.98 12.30
C ALA A 165 12.27 -14.48 13.02
N ALA A 166 11.22 -14.84 12.26
CA ALA A 166 9.94 -15.27 12.79
C ALA A 166 9.44 -16.56 12.10
N PRO A 167 10.10 -17.73 12.31
CA PRO A 167 9.67 -18.98 11.69
C PRO A 167 8.24 -19.35 12.06
N GLY A 168 7.37 -19.48 11.06
CA GLY A 168 5.94 -19.75 11.24
C GLY A 168 5.08 -18.49 11.48
N GLY A 169 5.70 -17.33 11.67
CA GLY A 169 5.06 -16.02 11.59
C GLY A 169 5.03 -15.48 10.18
N GLY A 170 4.35 -14.36 9.98
CA GLY A 170 4.32 -13.67 8.70
C GLY A 170 3.97 -12.21 8.88
N THR A 171 4.01 -11.46 7.79
CA THR A 171 3.56 -10.06 7.82
C THR A 171 3.12 -9.60 6.44
N THR A 172 2.20 -8.65 6.38
CA THR A 172 1.96 -7.88 5.15
C THR A 172 3.15 -6.95 4.89
N LEU A 173 3.24 -6.40 3.69
CA LEU A 173 4.12 -5.29 3.41
C LEU A 173 3.52 -4.44 2.29
N THR A 174 3.28 -3.16 2.58
CA THR A 174 2.94 -2.15 1.57
C THR A 174 3.96 -1.03 1.66
N ALA A 175 4.75 -0.86 0.61
CA ALA A 175 5.82 0.11 0.53
C ALA A 175 5.62 1.07 -0.65
N ALA A 176 5.96 2.34 -0.45
CA ALA A 176 5.99 3.37 -1.47
C ALA A 176 7.37 4.06 -1.47
N LEU A 177 8.07 3.94 -2.59
CA LEU A 177 9.34 4.58 -2.87
C LEU A 177 9.10 5.76 -3.82
N LEU A 178 9.33 6.98 -3.34
CA LEU A 178 9.19 8.21 -4.11
C LEU A 178 10.57 8.71 -4.51
N VAL A 179 10.76 8.91 -5.81
CA VAL A 179 11.99 9.48 -6.38
C VAL A 179 11.60 10.48 -7.46
N GLY A 180 11.91 11.76 -7.23
CA GLY A 180 11.53 12.83 -8.14
C GLY A 180 10.01 12.92 -8.33
N LYS A 181 9.54 12.67 -9.56
CA LYS A 181 8.12 12.75 -9.96
C LYS A 181 7.43 11.38 -10.09
N HIS A 182 7.97 10.33 -9.47
CA HIS A 182 7.41 8.97 -9.56
C HIS A 182 7.23 8.36 -8.18
N ILE A 183 6.20 7.52 -8.06
CA ILE A 183 5.94 6.65 -6.92
C ILE A 183 6.06 5.21 -7.43
N THR A 184 6.94 4.42 -6.83
CA THR A 184 7.01 2.97 -7.03
C THR A 184 6.40 2.28 -5.82
N ILE A 185 5.38 1.45 -6.03
CA ILE A 185 4.67 0.72 -4.98
C ILE A 185 5.05 -0.75 -5.05
N ALA A 186 5.31 -1.36 -3.89
CA ALA A 186 5.42 -2.79 -3.74
C ALA A 186 4.47 -3.26 -2.63
N HIS A 187 3.71 -4.32 -2.89
CA HIS A 187 2.60 -4.73 -2.04
C HIS A 187 2.48 -6.25 -1.92
N VAL A 188 2.29 -6.72 -0.68
CA VAL A 188 1.97 -8.09 -0.28
C VAL A 188 1.00 -8.03 0.91
N GLY A 189 -0.14 -8.72 0.83
CA GLY A 189 -1.13 -8.77 1.92
C GLY A 189 -2.32 -7.85 1.67
N ASP A 190 -2.91 -7.29 2.71
CA ASP A 190 -4.16 -6.49 2.64
C ASP A 190 -4.06 -5.11 3.31
N SER A 191 -2.88 -4.70 3.76
CA SER A 191 -2.60 -3.28 3.98
C SER A 191 -2.73 -2.51 2.66
N ARG A 192 -3.09 -1.22 2.71
CA ARG A 192 -3.44 -0.46 1.52
C ARG A 192 -2.58 0.76 1.30
N ALA A 193 -2.24 1.03 0.04
CA ALA A 193 -1.81 2.34 -0.41
C ALA A 193 -2.97 3.02 -1.16
N CYS A 194 -3.30 4.23 -0.75
CA CYS A 194 -4.43 5.00 -1.26
C CYS A 194 -3.97 6.40 -1.67
N TYR A 195 -4.57 6.91 -2.74
CA TYR A 195 -4.43 8.29 -3.15
C TYR A 195 -5.68 9.08 -2.82
N VAL A 196 -5.52 10.22 -2.13
CA VAL A 196 -6.59 11.20 -1.89
C VAL A 196 -6.33 12.43 -2.73
N TYR A 197 -7.17 12.62 -3.74
CA TYR A 197 -7.06 13.72 -4.68
C TYR A 197 -7.68 15.02 -4.13
N PRO A 198 -7.15 16.20 -4.52
CA PRO A 198 -7.70 17.48 -4.11
C PRO A 198 -9.19 17.65 -4.45
N GLU A 199 -9.66 17.05 -5.54
CA GLU A 199 -11.06 17.10 -5.99
C GLU A 199 -12.05 16.23 -5.16
N GLY A 200 -11.62 15.59 -4.06
CA GLY A 200 -12.51 14.76 -3.24
C GLY A 200 -12.71 13.35 -3.78
N ARG A 201 -11.67 12.79 -4.40
CA ARG A 201 -11.66 11.40 -4.87
C ARG A 201 -10.65 10.58 -4.06
N LEU A 202 -11.11 9.45 -3.54
CA LEU A 202 -10.25 8.41 -2.95
C LEU A 202 -10.03 7.32 -3.98
N GLN A 203 -8.77 6.91 -4.19
CA GLN A 203 -8.41 5.79 -5.05
C GLN A 203 -7.50 4.83 -4.30
N VAL A 204 -7.96 3.60 -4.09
CA VAL A 204 -7.09 2.52 -3.60
C VAL A 204 -6.18 2.08 -4.75
N LEU A 205 -4.87 2.07 -4.51
CA LEU A 205 -3.84 1.73 -5.50
C LEU A 205 -3.47 0.25 -5.46
N THR A 206 -3.60 -0.38 -4.29
CA THR A 206 -3.30 -1.80 -4.06
C THR A 206 -4.55 -2.66 -4.16
N ARG A 207 -4.35 -3.97 -4.29
CA ARG A 207 -5.42 -4.97 -4.28
C ARG A 207 -5.12 -5.98 -3.18
N ASP A 208 -6.05 -6.10 -2.24
CA ASP A 208 -5.88 -7.01 -1.09
C ASP A 208 -5.64 -8.45 -1.54
N HIS A 209 -4.60 -9.07 -1.00
CA HIS A 209 -4.29 -10.49 -1.16
C HIS A 209 -5.02 -11.36 -0.14
N SER A 210 -6.33 -11.11 0.01
CA SER A 210 -7.22 -11.83 0.93
C SER A 210 -8.18 -12.77 0.21
N LEU A 211 -8.60 -13.84 0.89
CA LEU A 211 -9.54 -14.83 0.36
C LEU A 211 -10.86 -14.17 -0.04
N VAL A 212 -11.40 -13.30 0.81
CA VAL A 212 -12.70 -12.66 0.56
C VAL A 212 -12.63 -11.72 -0.63
N LYS A 213 -11.53 -10.96 -0.79
CA LYS A 213 -11.38 -10.10 -1.95
C LYS A 213 -11.32 -10.91 -3.25
N ARG A 214 -10.63 -12.05 -3.21
CA ARG A 214 -10.58 -12.97 -4.36
C ARG A 214 -11.94 -13.57 -4.71
N LEU A 215 -12.76 -13.90 -3.71
CA LEU A 215 -14.10 -14.43 -3.92
C LEU A 215 -15.05 -13.37 -4.48
N GLU A 216 -14.95 -12.13 -4.01
CA GLU A 216 -15.70 -10.98 -4.52
C GLU A 216 -15.43 -10.76 -6.01
N GLU A 217 -14.16 -10.75 -6.42
CA GLU A 217 -13.76 -10.56 -7.82
C GLU A 217 -14.18 -11.71 -8.75
N LEU A 218 -14.37 -12.90 -8.20
CA LEU A 218 -14.93 -14.06 -8.92
C LEU A 218 -16.47 -14.03 -8.95
N GLY A 219 -17.11 -13.00 -8.39
CA GLY A 219 -18.55 -12.87 -8.27
C GLY A 219 -19.18 -13.89 -7.31
N GLN A 220 -18.39 -14.47 -6.41
CA GLN A 220 -18.87 -15.47 -5.44
C GLN A 220 -19.36 -14.86 -4.13
N LEU A 221 -18.94 -13.63 -3.82
CA LEU A 221 -19.42 -12.83 -2.71
C LEU A 221 -19.74 -11.42 -3.19
N THR A 222 -20.73 -10.77 -2.58
CA THR A 222 -20.86 -9.32 -2.66
C THR A 222 -19.90 -8.62 -1.69
N GLU A 223 -19.72 -7.31 -1.83
CA GLU A 223 -18.90 -6.51 -0.90
C GLU A 223 -19.43 -6.60 0.55
N GLU A 224 -20.76 -6.58 0.72
CA GLU A 224 -21.40 -6.71 2.03
C GLU A 224 -21.18 -8.09 2.64
N GLU A 225 -21.20 -9.15 1.84
CA GLU A 225 -20.95 -10.52 2.29
C GLU A 225 -19.48 -10.72 2.67
N ALA A 226 -18.55 -10.15 1.87
CA ALA A 226 -17.12 -10.19 2.14
C ALA A 226 -16.77 -9.54 3.49
N ALA A 227 -17.40 -8.40 3.82
CA ALA A 227 -17.15 -7.63 5.04
C ALA A 227 -17.47 -8.43 6.33
N VAL A 228 -18.47 -9.31 6.32
CA VAL A 228 -18.88 -10.11 7.48
C VAL A 228 -18.45 -11.58 7.41
N HIS A 229 -17.69 -11.95 6.38
CA HIS A 229 -17.33 -13.34 6.15
C HIS A 229 -16.44 -13.90 7.29
N PRO A 230 -16.66 -15.15 7.75
CA PRO A 230 -15.85 -15.75 8.83
C PRO A 230 -14.35 -15.83 8.52
N GLN A 231 -13.98 -15.85 7.24
CA GLN A 231 -12.60 -15.94 6.75
C GLN A 231 -12.08 -14.62 6.17
N ARG A 232 -12.65 -13.46 6.57
CA ARG A 232 -12.25 -12.16 6.04
C ARG A 232 -10.77 -11.80 6.29
N ASN A 233 -10.20 -12.30 7.40
CA ASN A 233 -8.79 -12.09 7.76
C ASN A 233 -7.84 -13.16 7.16
N VAL A 234 -8.31 -14.02 6.24
CA VAL A 234 -7.46 -15.07 5.65
C VAL A 234 -6.73 -14.51 4.44
N LEU A 235 -5.40 -14.38 4.58
CA LEU A 235 -4.50 -13.97 3.51
C LEU A 235 -4.01 -15.17 2.71
N TYR A 236 -3.92 -15.00 1.39
CA TYR A 236 -3.29 -15.99 0.51
C TYR A 236 -1.87 -15.58 0.09
N ARG A 237 -1.44 -14.34 0.37
CA ARG A 237 -0.05 -13.89 0.27
C ARG A 237 0.34 -13.07 1.50
N ALA A 238 1.49 -13.39 2.07
CA ALA A 238 2.15 -12.66 3.14
C ALA A 238 3.66 -12.96 3.10
N LEU A 239 4.48 -12.05 3.61
CA LEU A 239 5.90 -12.34 3.80
C LEU A 239 6.09 -13.40 4.88
N GLY A 240 7.08 -14.27 4.72
CA GLY A 240 7.34 -15.38 5.62
C GLY A 240 6.41 -16.59 5.45
N GLN A 241 5.43 -16.50 4.53
CA GLN A 241 4.38 -17.51 4.35
C GLN A 241 4.19 -17.87 2.87
N GLY A 242 4.24 -19.17 2.58
CA GLY A 242 4.04 -19.70 1.23
C GLY A 242 5.24 -19.45 0.29
N GLU A 243 5.41 -20.34 -0.69
CA GLU A 243 6.36 -20.15 -1.79
C GLU A 243 5.69 -20.55 -3.12
N PRO A 244 5.99 -19.85 -4.23
CA PRO A 244 6.87 -18.68 -4.34
C PRO A 244 6.19 -17.36 -3.90
N LEU A 245 6.99 -16.39 -3.43
CA LEU A 245 6.51 -15.03 -3.16
C LEU A 245 6.32 -14.26 -4.48
N GLU A 246 5.13 -13.71 -4.68
CA GLU A 246 4.80 -12.89 -5.84
C GLU A 246 4.25 -11.53 -5.35
N PRO A 247 5.11 -10.52 -5.17
CA PRO A 247 4.66 -9.19 -4.79
C PRO A 247 4.06 -8.46 -5.99
N ASP A 248 3.05 -7.63 -5.73
CA ASP A 248 2.56 -6.69 -6.75
C ASP A 248 3.49 -5.46 -6.72
N VAL A 249 4.18 -5.21 -7.84
CA VAL A 249 5.14 -4.10 -7.96
C VAL A 249 4.83 -3.29 -9.20
N PHE A 250 4.58 -2.00 -9.03
CA PHE A 250 4.20 -1.11 -10.13
C PHE A 250 4.63 0.34 -9.86
N GLN A 251 4.66 1.16 -10.90
CA GLN A 251 5.08 2.55 -10.85
C GLN A 251 4.00 3.48 -11.39
N ILE A 252 3.78 4.62 -10.73
CA ILE A 252 2.85 5.67 -11.17
C ILE A 252 3.52 7.04 -11.10
N PRO A 253 3.08 8.02 -11.93
CA PRO A 253 3.50 9.40 -11.78
C PRO A 253 3.03 9.97 -10.44
N LEU A 254 3.88 10.75 -9.78
CA LEU A 254 3.52 11.55 -8.61
C LEU A 254 2.62 12.70 -9.07
N PRO A 255 1.35 12.77 -8.63
CA PRO A 255 0.47 13.86 -9.03
C PRO A 255 0.91 15.18 -8.38
N LYS A 256 0.49 16.30 -8.97
CA LYS A 256 0.96 17.64 -8.57
C LYS A 256 0.65 18.01 -7.13
N ALA A 257 -0.48 17.54 -6.60
CA ALA A 257 -0.92 17.79 -5.24
C ALA A 257 -1.89 16.70 -4.79
N GLY A 258 -1.92 16.42 -3.49
CA GLY A 258 -2.81 15.46 -2.88
C GLY A 258 -2.16 14.77 -1.69
N HIS A 259 -2.70 13.62 -1.32
CA HIS A 259 -2.16 12.79 -0.26
C HIS A 259 -1.94 11.36 -0.73
N LEU A 260 -0.79 10.80 -0.40
CA LEU A 260 -0.57 9.36 -0.41
C LEU A 260 -0.75 8.85 1.01
N VAL A 261 -1.61 7.86 1.20
CA VAL A 261 -1.88 7.26 2.50
C VAL A 261 -1.57 5.78 2.46
N LEU A 262 -0.74 5.29 3.39
CA LEU A 262 -0.52 3.87 3.62
C LEU A 262 -1.18 3.49 4.94
N CYS A 263 -1.90 2.37 5.01
CA CYS A 263 -2.57 1.95 6.25
C CYS A 263 -2.78 0.43 6.35
N SER A 264 -2.83 -0.10 7.58
CA SER A 264 -3.25 -1.48 7.87
C SER A 264 -4.77 -1.64 7.86
N ASP A 265 -5.23 -2.89 7.90
CA ASP A 265 -6.66 -3.26 7.89
C ASP A 265 -7.40 -2.81 9.15
N GLY A 266 -6.70 -2.69 10.29
CA GLY A 266 -7.26 -2.12 11.51
C GLY A 266 -7.72 -0.67 11.36
N LEU A 267 -7.25 0.07 10.33
CA LEU A 267 -7.83 1.36 9.96
C LEU A 267 -8.95 1.21 8.93
N TRP A 268 -8.63 0.72 7.73
CA TRP A 268 -9.57 0.76 6.61
C TRP A 268 -10.74 -0.21 6.76
N GLY A 269 -10.59 -1.24 7.59
CA GLY A 269 -11.63 -2.22 7.91
C GLY A 269 -12.72 -1.70 8.84
N VAL A 270 -12.48 -0.58 9.55
CA VAL A 270 -13.47 0.01 10.48
C VAL A 270 -13.86 1.44 10.13
N VAL A 271 -12.97 2.25 9.54
CA VAL A 271 -13.27 3.63 9.14
C VAL A 271 -13.83 3.64 7.71
N PRO A 272 -15.10 4.05 7.49
CA PRO A 272 -15.69 4.08 6.16
C PRO A 272 -14.95 5.02 5.20
N ALA A 273 -14.95 4.69 3.92
CA ALA A 273 -14.23 5.43 2.87
C ALA A 273 -14.57 6.93 2.81
N GLU A 274 -15.85 7.29 2.97
CA GLU A 274 -16.31 8.69 2.95
C GLU A 274 -15.73 9.50 4.12
N GLU A 275 -15.71 8.91 5.31
CA GLU A 275 -15.17 9.53 6.52
C GLU A 275 -13.64 9.60 6.47
N PHE A 276 -12.99 8.53 6.01
CA PHE A 276 -11.56 8.50 5.76
C PHE A 276 -11.14 9.65 4.83
N LEU A 277 -11.85 9.82 3.71
CA LEU A 277 -11.62 10.88 2.75
C LEU A 277 -11.79 12.26 3.40
N ALA A 278 -12.89 12.50 4.12
CA ALA A 278 -13.16 13.75 4.78
C ALA A 278 -12.07 14.12 5.80
N ILE A 279 -11.66 13.17 6.65
CA ILE A 279 -10.61 13.39 7.65
C ILE A 279 -9.29 13.80 6.99
N VAL A 280 -8.87 13.10 5.92
CA VAL A 280 -7.61 13.41 5.23
C VAL A 280 -7.66 14.77 4.54
N GLN A 281 -8.79 15.17 3.98
CA GLN A 281 -8.93 16.46 3.30
C GLN A 281 -9.04 17.66 4.25
N GLU A 282 -9.75 17.50 5.37
CA GLU A 282 -10.04 18.60 6.30
C GLU A 282 -8.91 18.87 7.29
N ALA A 283 -8.06 17.88 7.57
CA ALA A 283 -6.97 18.04 8.52
C ALA A 283 -5.96 19.11 8.06
N ALA A 284 -5.55 20.00 8.96
CA ALA A 284 -4.60 21.06 8.64
C ALA A 284 -3.20 20.50 8.35
N THR A 285 -2.86 19.37 8.97
CA THR A 285 -1.56 18.69 8.81
C THR A 285 -1.73 17.18 8.64
N PRO A 286 -0.77 16.49 7.99
CA PRO A 286 -0.76 15.04 7.92
C PRO A 286 -0.75 14.35 9.30
N LEU A 287 -0.06 14.95 10.28
CA LEU A 287 -0.04 14.46 11.66
C LEU A 287 -1.45 14.50 12.29
N GLU A 288 -2.18 15.59 12.08
CA GLU A 288 -3.56 15.71 12.54
C GLU A 288 -4.47 14.70 11.84
N ALA A 289 -4.29 14.47 10.53
CA ALA A 289 -5.03 13.45 9.80
C ALA A 289 -4.81 12.06 10.40
N CYS A 290 -3.56 11.68 10.65
CA CYS A 290 -3.22 10.42 11.32
C CYS A 290 -3.87 10.31 12.70
N ALA A 291 -3.80 11.37 13.52
CA ALA A 291 -4.40 11.36 14.85
C ALA A 291 -5.93 11.20 14.80
N ARG A 292 -6.60 11.91 13.90
CA ARG A 292 -8.07 11.79 13.70
C ARG A 292 -8.47 10.41 13.19
N LEU A 293 -7.72 9.84 12.23
CA LEU A 293 -7.96 8.49 11.70
C LEU A 293 -7.80 7.42 12.77
N VAL A 294 -6.70 7.47 13.54
CA VAL A 294 -6.45 6.53 14.65
C VAL A 294 -7.51 6.67 15.74
N HIS A 295 -7.89 7.91 16.09
CA HIS A 295 -8.96 8.14 17.05
C HIS A 295 -10.27 7.53 16.56
N GLN A 296 -10.65 7.75 15.30
CA GLN A 296 -11.90 7.21 14.77
C GLN A 296 -11.94 5.69 14.71
N ALA A 297 -10.82 5.05 14.34
CA ALA A 297 -10.72 3.60 14.37
C ALA A 297 -10.91 3.03 15.80
N ASN A 298 -10.36 3.72 16.80
CA ASN A 298 -10.54 3.35 18.21
C ASN A 298 -11.97 3.59 18.72
N GLU A 299 -12.61 4.72 18.39
CA GLU A 299 -14.01 4.99 18.74
C GLU A 299 -14.97 3.95 18.15
N ARG A 300 -14.60 3.36 17.00
CA ARG A 300 -15.32 2.23 16.37
C ARG A 300 -14.96 0.87 16.97
N GLY A 301 -14.33 0.86 18.14
CA GLY A 301 -14.06 -0.33 18.94
C GLY A 301 -12.64 -0.87 18.82
N GLY A 302 -11.80 -0.33 17.92
CA GLY A 302 -10.38 -0.69 17.76
C GLY A 302 -10.10 -2.20 17.79
N PRO A 303 -10.70 -3.00 16.88
CA PRO A 303 -10.62 -4.46 16.93
C PRO A 303 -9.22 -5.01 16.59
N ASP A 304 -8.37 -4.19 15.95
CA ASP A 304 -7.03 -4.56 15.53
C ASP A 304 -5.99 -3.47 15.81
N ASN A 305 -4.73 -3.78 15.56
CA ASN A 305 -3.66 -2.81 15.46
C ASN A 305 -3.93 -1.84 14.31
N ILE A 306 -3.63 -0.56 14.53
CA ILE A 306 -3.93 0.51 13.59
C ILE A 306 -2.61 1.17 13.25
N SER A 307 -2.25 1.18 11.97
CA SER A 307 -1.11 1.93 11.46
C SER A 307 -1.52 2.76 10.25
N VAL A 308 -0.99 3.99 10.18
CA VAL A 308 -1.24 4.90 9.08
C VAL A 308 -0.08 5.85 8.86
N ILE A 309 0.29 6.06 7.60
CA ILE A 309 1.21 7.10 7.15
C ILE A 309 0.42 7.99 6.19
N VAL A 310 0.36 9.29 6.47
CA VAL A 310 -0.19 10.28 5.54
C VAL A 310 0.97 11.12 5.04
N LEU A 311 1.21 11.09 3.73
CA LEU A 311 2.14 11.96 3.04
C LEU A 311 1.33 12.99 2.25
N ARG A 312 1.54 14.28 2.54
CA ARG A 312 1.01 15.41 1.76
C ARG A 312 2.10 16.00 0.88
N PHE A 313 1.78 16.17 -0.39
CA PHE A 313 2.60 16.89 -1.37
C PHE A 313 1.72 17.87 -2.16
N GLY A 314 2.35 18.92 -2.67
CA GLY A 314 1.71 20.01 -3.37
C GLY A 314 2.74 21.07 -3.77
N GLU A 315 2.37 21.98 -4.66
CA GLU A 315 3.29 23.04 -5.09
C GLU A 315 3.77 23.87 -3.89
N ALA A 316 5.09 24.08 -3.84
CA ALA A 316 5.71 24.95 -2.85
C ALA A 316 5.12 26.36 -2.94
N VAL A 317 4.69 26.90 -1.80
CA VAL A 317 4.38 28.33 -1.67
C VAL A 317 5.65 29.09 -2.05
N GLY A 318 5.63 29.87 -3.13
CA GLY A 318 6.83 30.45 -3.71
C GLY A 318 7.65 31.26 -2.70
N TRP A 319 8.90 30.86 -2.47
CA TRP A 319 9.90 31.66 -1.76
C TRP A 319 10.37 32.70 -2.77
N ARG A 320 10.26 33.99 -2.43
CA ARG A 320 10.82 35.09 -3.22
C ARG A 320 12.21 35.43 -2.71
#